data_AF-A0A8T4NN87-F1
#
_entry.id   AF-A0A8T4NN87-F1
#
_cell.length_a   1.000
_cell.length_b   1.000
_cell.length_c   1.000
_cell.angle_alpha   90.00
_cell.angle_beta   90.00
_cell.angle_gamma   90.00
#
_symmetry.space_group_name_H-M   'P 1'
#
loop_
_entity.id
_entity.type
_entity.pdbx_description
1 polymer ?
#
loop_
_entity_poly.entity_id
_entity_poly.type
_entity_poly.pdbx_seq_one_letter_code
_entity_poly.pdbx_strand_id
1 'polypeptide(L)' 'MATLTSGTSKERKGKKEHKNKPTSKKWEHYKNGKKDKTCPRCGPGTFLGVHKDRVSCGKCKYTEFSKK' A
#
# COMPACT_ATOMS: atom_id res chain seq x y z
N MET A 1 -53.49 31.01 6.12
CA MET A 1 -52.99 30.43 4.85
C MET A 1 -51.47 30.48 4.92
N ALA A 2 -50.81 29.32 4.86
CA ALA A 2 -49.49 29.03 5.41
C ALA A 2 -48.32 29.90 4.86
N THR A 3 -47.50 30.44 5.77
CA THR A 3 -46.19 31.02 5.48
C THR A 3 -45.17 29.88 5.25
N LEU A 4 -44.82 29.66 3.98
CA LEU A 4 -43.81 28.66 3.60
C LEU A 4 -42.42 29.14 4.00
N THR A 5 -41.80 28.39 4.90
CA THR A 5 -40.41 28.51 5.35
C THR A 5 -39.45 28.14 4.21
N SER A 6 -38.77 29.13 3.62
CA SER A 6 -37.74 28.89 2.61
C SER A 6 -36.42 28.52 3.29
N GLY A 7 -36.08 27.23 3.17
CA GLY A 7 -34.97 26.58 3.83
C GLY A 7 -33.59 27.12 3.48
N THR A 8 -32.71 27.04 4.47
CA THR A 8 -31.29 27.36 4.42
C THR A 8 -30.56 26.44 3.42
N SER A 9 -29.94 27.04 2.42
CA SER A 9 -29.13 26.36 1.41
C SER A 9 -27.89 25.72 2.05
N LYS A 10 -27.95 24.40 2.25
CA LYS A 10 -26.85 23.58 2.77
C LYS A 10 -25.69 23.58 1.76
N GLU A 11 -24.60 24.25 2.13
CA GLU A 11 -23.38 24.39 1.34
C GLU A 11 -22.84 23.01 0.91
N ARG A 12 -22.76 22.78 -0.41
CA ARG A 12 -22.27 21.51 -0.96
C ARG A 12 -20.76 21.47 -0.77
N LYS A 13 -20.30 20.80 0.28
CA LYS A 13 -18.87 20.58 0.53
C LYS A 13 -18.27 19.86 -0.68
N GLY A 14 -17.43 20.57 -1.44
CA GLY A 14 -16.82 20.07 -2.67
C GLY A 14 -16.06 18.76 -2.48
N LYS A 15 -15.97 17.95 -3.54
CA LYS A 15 -15.19 16.71 -3.53
C LYS A 15 -13.75 17.01 -3.10
N LYS A 16 -13.27 16.30 -2.08
CA LYS A 16 -11.89 16.42 -1.60
C LYS A 16 -10.92 16.16 -2.75
N GLU A 17 -9.88 16.99 -2.83
CA GLU A 17 -8.85 16.92 -3.86
C GLU A 17 -8.14 15.56 -3.85
N HIS A 18 -8.01 14.95 -5.02
CA HIS A 18 -7.29 13.69 -5.19
C HIS A 18 -5.79 13.96 -5.29
N LYS A 19 -5.03 13.44 -4.32
CA LYS A 19 -3.56 13.44 -4.38
C LYS A 19 -3.08 12.16 -5.07
N ASN A 20 -2.36 12.31 -6.19
CA ASN A 20 -1.70 11.21 -6.88
C ASN A 20 -0.63 10.58 -5.98
N LYS A 21 -0.64 9.26 -5.86
CA LYS A 21 0.39 8.51 -5.14
C LYS A 21 1.64 8.41 -6.01
N PRO A 22 2.85 8.60 -5.46
CA PRO A 22 4.08 8.48 -6.22
C PRO A 22 4.25 7.05 -6.76
N THR A 23 4.83 6.95 -7.95
CA THR A 23 5.09 5.67 -8.62
C THR A 23 5.99 4.79 -7.76
N SER A 24 5.70 3.49 -7.71
CA SER A 24 6.48 2.54 -6.90
C SER A 24 7.93 2.46 -7.40
N LYS A 25 8.90 2.76 -6.53
CA LYS A 25 10.33 2.67 -6.83
C LYS A 25 10.86 1.24 -6.70
N LYS A 26 10.15 0.27 -7.28
CA LYS A 26 10.49 -1.16 -7.19
C LYS A 26 11.92 -1.46 -7.73
N TRP A 27 12.41 -0.62 -8.63
CA TRP A 27 13.74 -0.72 -9.23
C TRP A 27 14.89 -0.50 -8.24
N GLU A 28 14.67 0.20 -7.12
CA GLU A 28 15.71 0.43 -6.10
C GLU A 28 16.21 -0.90 -5.50
N HIS A 29 15.33 -1.90 -5.37
CA HIS A 29 15.66 -3.23 -4.87
C HIS A 29 16.57 -4.06 -5.80
N TYR A 30 16.79 -3.62 -7.04
CA TYR A 30 17.66 -4.32 -8.00
C TYR A 30 19.04 -3.66 -8.16
N LYS A 31 19.25 -2.45 -7.61
CA LYS A 31 20.37 -1.57 -7.97
C LYS A 31 21.75 -2.04 -7.47
N ASN A 32 21.81 -2.90 -6.46
CA ASN A 32 23.09 -3.25 -5.80
C ASN A 32 23.57 -4.69 -6.05
N GLY A 33 23.00 -5.43 -7.00
CA GLY A 33 23.40 -6.82 -7.29
C GLY A 33 23.12 -7.84 -6.17
N LYS A 34 22.77 -7.39 -4.97
CA LYS A 34 22.21 -8.21 -3.89
C LYS A 34 20.75 -8.50 -4.24
N LYS A 35 20.48 -9.73 -4.67
CA LYS A 35 19.11 -10.23 -4.79
C LYS A 35 18.54 -10.31 -3.37
N ASP A 36 17.65 -9.38 -2.99
CA ASP A 36 16.86 -9.52 -1.78
C ASP A 36 16.20 -10.92 -1.77
N LYS A 37 16.02 -11.50 -0.57
CA LYS A 37 15.44 -12.84 -0.41
C LYS A 37 14.16 -12.94 -1.25
N THR A 38 14.19 -13.82 -2.24
CA THR A 38 13.07 -14.02 -3.17
C THR A 38 12.17 -15.11 -2.62
N CYS A 39 10.85 -14.94 -2.75
CA CYS A 39 9.93 -15.94 -2.25
C CYS A 39 10.01 -17.26 -3.05
N PRO A 40 10.27 -18.42 -2.41
CA PRO A 40 10.39 -19.71 -3.11
C PRO A 40 9.10 -20.16 -3.80
N ARG A 41 7.94 -19.67 -3.35
CA ARG A 41 6.63 -20.00 -3.93
C ARG A 41 6.17 -19.06 -5.05
N CYS A 42 6.62 -17.80 -5.04
CA CYS A 42 6.15 -16.80 -6.01
C CYS A 42 7.13 -16.56 -7.16
N GLY A 43 8.35 -17.09 -7.06
CA GLY A 43 9.35 -16.96 -8.10
C GLY A 43 10.01 -15.58 -8.16
N PRO A 44 10.91 -15.38 -9.16
CA PRO A 44 11.68 -14.15 -9.32
C PRO A 44 10.77 -12.93 -9.51
N GLY A 45 11.08 -11.84 -8.82
CA GLY A 45 10.34 -10.57 -8.90
C GLY A 45 9.35 -10.32 -7.77
N THR A 46 9.17 -11.28 -6.84
CA THR A 46 8.45 -11.10 -5.57
C THR A 46 9.43 -11.16 -4.41
N PHE A 47 9.75 -9.99 -3.87
CA PHE A 47 10.64 -9.86 -2.72
C PHE A 47 9.93 -10.21 -1.42
N LEU A 48 10.66 -10.85 -0.52
CA LEU A 48 10.24 -11.04 0.86
C LEU A 48 10.53 -9.75 1.64
N GLY A 49 9.54 -9.22 2.33
CA GLY A 49 9.71 -8.09 3.25
C GLY A 49 10.46 -8.55 4.50
N VAL A 50 11.62 -7.94 4.75
CA VAL A 50 12.43 -8.21 5.94
C VAL A 50 11.93 -7.35 7.08
N HIS A 51 11.37 -7.98 8.10
CA HIS A 51 11.08 -7.38 9.40
C HIS A 51 12.10 -7.89 10.44
N LYS A 52 12.11 -7.31 11.63
CA LYS A 52 13.06 -7.67 12.69
C LYS A 52 12.97 -9.15 13.09
N ASP A 53 11.75 -9.67 13.19
CA ASP A 53 11.49 -11.02 13.73
C ASP A 53 11.01 -12.01 12.66
N ARG A 54 10.71 -11.52 11.44
CA ARG A 54 10.11 -12.32 10.37
C ARG A 54 10.45 -11.80 8.99
N VAL A 55 10.40 -12.70 8.03
CA VAL A 55 10.54 -12.43 6.61
C VAL A 55 9.24 -12.86 5.95
N SER A 56 8.51 -11.93 5.33
CA SER A 56 7.14 -12.18 4.85
C SER A 56 6.93 -11.84 3.38
N CYS A 57 6.28 -12.74 2.63
CA CYS A 57 5.91 -12.54 1.24
C CYS A 57 4.56 -11.85 1.14
N GLY A 58 4.51 -10.68 0.48
CA GLY A 58 3.27 -9.94 0.26
C GLY A 58 2.27 -10.62 -0.69
N LYS A 59 2.72 -11.56 -1.54
CA LYS A 59 1.87 -12.20 -2.57
C LYS A 59 1.25 -13.53 -2.13
N CYS A 60 2.03 -14.42 -1.52
CA CYS A 60 1.55 -15.73 -1.06
C CYS A 60 1.42 -15.86 0.46
N LYS A 61 1.69 -14.79 1.22
CA LYS A 61 1.64 -14.78 2.69
C LYS A 61 2.60 -15.77 3.35
N TYR A 62 3.62 -16.22 2.63
CA TYR A 62 4.68 -17.06 3.19
C TYR A 62 5.48 -16.25 4.20
N THR A 63 5.59 -16.74 5.43
CA THR A 63 6.33 -16.08 6.51
C THR A 63 7.36 -17.03 7.09
N GLU A 64 8.63 -16.67 7.03
CA GLU A 64 9.70 -17.32 7.78
C GLU A 64 9.97 -16.49 9.03
N PHE A 65 9.82 -17.09 10.21
CA PHE A 65 10.25 -16.47 11.45
C PHE A 65 11.71 -16.81 11.63
N SER A 66 12.58 -15.80 11.58
CA SER A 66 13.99 -15.97 11.91
C SER A 66 14.08 -16.01 13.44
N LYS A 67 13.64 -17.14 14.02
CA LYS A 67 13.80 -17.40 15.45
C LYS A 67 15.31 -17.58 15.68
N LYS A 68 15.92 -16.61 16.35
CA LYS A 68 17.18 -16.83 17.06
C LYS A 68 16.84 -17.31 18.47
#